data_AF-X8CB40-F1
#
_entry.id   AF-X8CB40-F1
#
_cell.length_a   1.000
_cell.length_b   1.000
_cell.length_c   1.000
_cell.angle_alpha   90.00
_cell.angle_beta   90.00
_cell.angle_gamma   90.00
#
_symmetry.space_group_name_H-M   'P 1'
#
loop_
_entity.id
_entity.type
_entity.pdbx_description
1 polymer ?
#
loop_
_entity_poly.entity_id
_entity_poly.type
_entity_poly.pdbx_seq_one_letter_code
_entity_poly.pdbx_strand_id
1 'polypeptide(L)'
;MEVAGVGVVLYRNEGRVLAVGEHCPHLGAPMNDGWIDRDRIVCPWHGSRFACESGEVLRGPATAALPSYPVRIRDGLIEVRGVAQ
;
A
#
# COMPACT_ATOMS: atom_id res chain seq x y z
N MET A 1 0.34 9.97 4.29
CA MET A 1 -0.56 11.15 4.18
C MET A 1 -1.94 10.73 4.68
N GLU A 2 -2.83 11.66 4.98
CA GLU A 2 -4.19 11.31 5.43
C GLU A 2 -5.23 11.68 4.37
N VAL A 3 -6.19 10.79 4.14
CA VAL A 3 -7.36 11.02 3.27
C VAL A 3 -8.61 10.65 4.07
N ALA A 4 -9.46 11.64 4.37
CA ALA A 4 -10.69 11.46 5.14
C ALA A 4 -10.49 10.69 6.47
N GLY A 5 -9.44 11.01 7.24
CA GLY A 5 -9.13 10.33 8.51
C GLY A 5 -8.38 9.00 8.37
N VAL A 6 -8.07 8.56 7.15
CA VAL A 6 -7.36 7.30 6.90
C VAL A 6 -5.94 7.58 6.42
N GLY A 7 -4.96 7.03 7.12
CA GLY A 7 -3.56 7.09 6.71
C GLY A 7 -3.27 6.21 5.49
N VAL A 8 -2.74 6.82 4.44
CA VAL A 8 -2.46 6.20 3.15
C VAL A 8 -1.02 6.51 2.71
N VAL A 9 -0.39 5.53 2.07
CA VAL A 9 0.89 5.64 1.37
C VAL A 9 0.66 5.39 -0.11
N LEU A 10 1.24 6.26 -0.95
CA LEU A 10 1.21 6.12 -2.39
C LEU A 10 2.55 5.59 -2.90
N TYR A 11 2.52 4.49 -3.66
CA TYR A 11 3.67 4.03 -4.42
C TYR A 11 3.48 4.30 -5.90
N ARG A 12 4.59 4.53 -6.60
CA ARG A 12 4.63 4.56 -8.06
C ARG A 12 5.41 3.35 -8.56
N ASN A 13 4.79 2.57 -9.44
CA ASN A 13 5.42 1.41 -10.08
C ASN A 13 5.08 1.40 -11.57
N GLU A 14 6.07 1.45 -12.46
CA GLU A 14 5.89 1.35 -13.92
C GLU A 14 4.73 2.18 -14.50
N GLY A 15 4.63 3.45 -14.08
CA GLY A 15 3.57 4.37 -14.53
C GLY A 15 2.22 4.21 -13.83
N ARG A 16 2.06 3.19 -12.98
CA ARG A 16 0.88 2.99 -12.12
C ARG A 16 1.09 3.67 -10.77
N VAL A 17 -0.02 4.07 -10.16
CA VAL A 17 -0.06 4.56 -8.78
C VAL A 17 -0.85 3.57 -7.95
N LEU A 18 -0.32 3.24 -6.79
CA LEU A 18 -0.86 2.29 -5.83
C LEU A 18 -1.15 3.06 -4.55
N ALA A 19 -2.29 2.83 -3.92
CA ALA A 19 -2.60 3.39 -2.61
C ALA A 19 -2.77 2.25 -1.60
N VAL A 20 -2.04 2.32 -0.49
CA VAL A 20 -2.11 1.31 0.57
C VAL A 20 -2.17 1.94 1.95
N GLY A 21 -2.55 1.14 2.95
CA GLY A 21 -2.54 1.56 4.35
C GLY A 21 -1.16 2.00 4.81
N GLU A 22 -1.13 3.00 5.70
CA GLU A 22 0.12 3.57 6.22
C GLU A 22 0.96 2.62 7.09
N HIS A 23 0.34 1.59 7.66
CA HIS A 23 0.99 0.68 8.61
C HIS A 23 0.93 -0.76 8.12
N CYS A 24 2.06 -1.46 8.18
CA CYS A 24 2.15 -2.87 7.89
C CYS A 24 1.26 -3.68 8.85
N PRO A 25 0.41 -4.60 8.36
CA PRO A 25 -0.52 -5.35 9.19
C PRO A 25 0.16 -6.35 10.14
N HIS A 26 1.48 -6.55 10.03
CA HIS A 26 2.23 -7.42 10.93
C HIS A 26 2.44 -6.80 12.32
N LEU A 27 3.18 -5.69 12.38
CA LEU A 27 3.56 -5.02 13.64
C LEU A 27 3.54 -3.49 13.52
N GLY A 28 2.87 -2.95 12.50
CA GLY A 28 2.69 -1.51 12.35
C GLY A 28 3.88 -0.76 11.75
N ALA A 29 4.75 -1.43 10.99
CA ALA A 29 5.85 -0.75 10.30
C ALA A 29 5.31 0.37 9.39
N PRO A 30 5.88 1.57 9.41
CA PRO A 30 5.42 2.67 8.58
C PRO A 30 5.75 2.36 7.11
N MET A 31 4.73 2.24 6.26
CA MET A 31 4.90 1.80 4.88
C MET A 31 5.46 2.91 3.98
N ASN A 32 5.46 4.18 4.40
CA ASN A 32 6.18 5.22 3.66
C ASN A 32 7.70 4.97 3.59
N ASP A 33 8.26 4.18 4.51
CA ASP A 33 9.66 3.73 4.48
C ASP A 33 9.85 2.40 3.69
N GLY A 34 8.75 1.78 3.22
CA GLY A 34 8.78 0.60 2.36
C GLY A 34 9.16 0.91 0.91
N TRP A 35 9.31 -0.13 0.09
CA TRP A 35 9.68 0.03 -1.33
C TRP A 35 9.01 -1.01 -2.23
N ILE A 36 9.13 -0.81 -3.55
CA ILE A 36 8.72 -1.80 -4.56
C ILE A 36 9.93 -2.63 -5.00
N ASP A 37 9.80 -3.96 -4.96
CA ASP A 37 10.75 -4.92 -5.55
C ASP A 37 10.00 -5.90 -6.45
N ARG A 38 10.28 -5.87 -7.75
CA ARG A 38 9.70 -6.79 -8.76
C ARG A 38 8.18 -6.93 -8.65
N ASP A 39 7.48 -5.79 -8.69
CA ASP A 39 6.02 -5.67 -8.57
C ASP A 39 5.45 -6.15 -7.22
N ARG A 40 6.22 -5.98 -6.14
CA ARG A 40 5.79 -6.30 -4.77
C ARG A 40 6.12 -5.16 -3.83
N ILE A 41 5.18 -4.82 -2.96
CA ILE A 41 5.41 -3.87 -1.87
C ILE A 41 6.15 -4.59 -0.76
N VAL A 42 7.25 -4.02 -0.27
CA VAL A 42 8.11 -4.61 0.76
C VAL A 42 8.05 -3.78 2.04
N CYS A 43 7.69 -4.44 3.14
CA CYS A 43 7.70 -3.86 4.48
C CYS A 43 9.15 -3.59 4.94
N PRO A 44 9.44 -2.40 5.49
CA PRO A 44 10.79 -1.99 5.83
C PRO A 44 11.40 -2.70 7.04
N TRP A 45 10.58 -3.22 7.95
CA TRP A 45 11.10 -3.84 9.17
C TRP A 45 11.54 -5.29 8.97
N HIS A 46 10.65 -6.15 8.46
CA HIS A 46 10.89 -7.61 8.42
C HIS A 46 10.77 -8.20 7.01
N GLY A 47 10.58 -7.37 5.99
CA GLY A 47 10.55 -7.82 4.60
C GLY A 47 9.33 -8.64 4.19
N SER A 48 8.19 -8.48 4.89
CA SER A 48 6.90 -8.96 4.36
C SER A 48 6.69 -8.40 2.96
N ARG A 49 6.14 -9.21 2.05
CA ARG A 49 5.89 -8.81 0.66
C ARG A 49 4.41 -8.90 0.36
N PHE A 50 3.89 -7.87 -0.30
CA PHE A 50 2.49 -7.78 -0.67
C PHE A 50 2.35 -7.58 -2.18
N ALA A 51 1.30 -8.13 -2.77
CA ALA A 51 0.97 -7.89 -4.17
C ALA A 51 0.64 -6.40 -4.36
N CYS A 52 1.16 -5.76 -5.41
CA CYS A 52 0.86 -4.36 -5.67
C CYS A 52 -0.63 -4.15 -5.97
N GLU A 53 -1.25 -5.04 -6.75
CA GLU A 53 -2.63 -4.89 -7.20
C GLU A 53 -3.67 -5.05 -6.09
N SER A 54 -3.49 -6.04 -5.20
CA SER A 54 -4.48 -6.41 -4.20
C SER A 54 -4.07 -6.14 -2.76
N GLY A 55 -2.77 -5.98 -2.48
CA GLY A 55 -2.24 -5.94 -1.11
C GLY A 55 -2.16 -7.31 -0.42
N GLU A 56 -2.52 -8.40 -1.11
CA GLU A 56 -2.44 -9.75 -0.56
C GLU A 56 -1.02 -10.11 -0.15
N VAL A 57 -0.90 -10.92 0.91
CA VAL A 57 0.39 -11.40 1.41
C VAL A 57 0.99 -12.38 0.40
N LEU A 58 2.14 -12.01 -0.16
CA LEU A 58 2.97 -12.89 -0.98
C LEU A 58 4.08 -13.56 -0.18
N ARG A 59 4.54 -12.90 0.89
CA ARG A 59 5.56 -13.44 1.81
C ARG A 59 5.40 -12.84 3.19
N GLY A 60 5.43 -13.69 4.21
CA GLY A 60 5.41 -13.27 5.61
C GLY A 60 6.68 -12.52 6.06
N PRO A 61 6.71 -12.07 7.33
CA PRO A 61 5.92 -12.61 8.45
C PRO A 61 4.46 -12.11 8.58
N ALA A 62 4.04 -11.10 7.82
CA ALA A 62 2.63 -10.70 7.79
C ALA A 62 1.73 -11.88 7.40
N THR A 63 0.56 -11.98 8.04
CA THR A 63 -0.48 -12.99 7.74
C THR A 63 -1.79 -12.35 7.27
N ALA A 64 -1.99 -11.06 7.53
CA ALA A 64 -3.09 -10.27 7.00
C ALA A 64 -2.62 -9.43 5.81
N ALA A 65 -3.53 -9.18 4.87
CA ALA A 65 -3.28 -8.34 3.71
C ALA A 65 -2.96 -6.90 4.12
N LEU A 66 -2.09 -6.25 3.35
CA LEU A 66 -1.89 -4.82 3.43
C LEU A 66 -3.13 -4.14 2.85
N PRO A 67 -3.83 -3.24 3.57
CA PRO A 67 -4.97 -2.54 3.01
C PRO A 67 -4.59 -1.86 1.70
N SER A 68 -5.39 -2.08 0.65
CA SER A 68 -5.20 -1.48 -0.67
C SER A 68 -6.46 -0.71 -1.04
N TYR A 69 -6.28 0.42 -1.72
CA TYR A 69 -7.37 1.31 -2.09
C TYR A 69 -7.36 1.54 -3.60
N PRO A 70 -8.50 1.40 -4.29
CA PRO A 70 -8.58 1.70 -5.71
C PRO A 70 -8.14 3.12 -6.01
N VAL A 71 -7.25 3.28 -6.97
CA VAL A 71 -6.73 4.58 -7.42
C VAL A 71 -7.17 4.84 -8.85
N ARG A 72 -7.54 6.09 -9.13
CA ARG A 72 -7.61 6.61 -10.51
C ARG A 72 -6.85 7.91 -10.63
N ILE A 73 -6.29 8.17 -11.80
CA ILE A 73 -5.68 9.45 -12.14
C ILE A 73 -6.64 10.20 -13.05
N ARG A 74 -7.02 11.42 -12.66
CA ARG A 74 -7.92 12.28 -13.43
C ARG A 74 -7.40 13.70 -13.40
N ASP A 75 -7.14 14.29 -14.58
CA ASP A 75 -6.69 15.69 -14.72
C ASP A 75 -5.44 16.02 -13.87
N GLY A 76 -4.51 15.06 -13.74
CA GLY A 76 -3.30 15.18 -12.93
C GLY A 76 -3.50 14.95 -11.43
N LEU A 77 -4.73 14.76 -10.96
CA LEU A 77 -5.04 14.40 -9.58
C LEU A 77 -5.09 12.89 -9.39
N ILE A 78 -4.57 12.43 -8.24
CA ILE A 78 -4.69 11.06 -7.78
C ILE A 78 -5.92 10.99 -6.87
N GLU A 79 -6.95 10.30 -7.32
CA GLU A 79 -8.15 10.06 -6.53
C GLU A 79 -8.09 8.66 -5.92
N VAL A 80 -8.26 8.58 -4.61
CA VAL A 80 -8.28 7.33 -3.86
C VAL A 80 -9.71 7.04 -3.41
N ARG A 81 -10.22 5.86 -3.74
CA ARG A 81 -11.52 5.42 -3.24
C ARG A 81 -11.35 4.83 -1.85
N GLY A 82 -11.87 5.54 -0.84
CA GLY A 82 -12.06 4.95 0.48
C GLY A 82 -13.02 3.77 0.39
N VAL A 83 -12.66 2.64 1.00
CA VAL A 83 -13.61 1.57 1.31
C VAL A 83 -14.27 1.98 2.61
N ALA A 84 -15.60 2.18 2.59
CA ALA A 84 -16.37 2.27 3.82
C ALA A 84 -16.12 0.96 4.59
N GLN A 85 -15.73 1.09 5.87
CA GLN A 85 -15.61 -0.04 6.78
C GLN A 85 -16.96 -0.75 6.92
#